data_AF-A0A7X9RYZ8-F1
#
_entry.id   AF-A0A7X9RYZ8-F1
#
_cell.length_a   1.000
_cell.length_b   1.000
_cell.length_c   1.000
_cell.angle_alpha   90.00
_cell.angle_beta   90.00
_cell.angle_gamma   90.00
#
_symmetry.space_group_name_H-M   'P 1'
#
loop_
_entity.id
_entity.type
_entity.pdbx_description
1 polymer ?
#
loop_
_entity_poly.entity_id
_entity_poly.type
_entity_poly.pdbx_seq_one_letter_code
_entity_poly.pdbx_strand_id
1 'polypeptide(L)'
;MKTLKLLILIGFSLCMFSCSDDDTTTSLKDTNPIYFSFGESLELDDELEIENIQISFDHVSNKLRVVSQLKTDIEGSGNVSVVFDATLNLTSSSKSDDYKYTIQADSGATYSQSLQLAAGCLNLTPDPGFGAGIVQEDIVYENFVQWDDSAAKYYISTSELIIFMLGLVDPGFTLPPGVDPGFGQYPKIWQTSGSIKGCSELPTLFN
;
A
#
# COMPACT_ATOMS: atom_id res chain seq x y z
N MET A 1 -57.03 -18.74 19.17
CA MET A 1 -56.03 -17.75 19.63
C MET A 1 -54.74 -18.36 20.22
N LYS A 2 -54.44 -19.66 20.06
CA LYS A 2 -53.14 -20.25 20.47
C LYS A 2 -52.18 -20.50 19.30
N THR A 3 -52.71 -20.76 18.10
CA THR A 3 -51.94 -20.96 16.86
C THR A 3 -51.31 -19.68 16.31
N LEU A 4 -51.97 -18.51 16.47
CA LEU A 4 -51.42 -17.21 16.02
C LEU A 4 -50.21 -16.77 16.87
N LYS A 5 -50.19 -17.10 18.17
CA LYS A 5 -49.06 -16.78 19.07
C LYS A 5 -47.83 -17.67 18.83
N LEU A 6 -48.04 -18.90 18.35
CA LEU A 6 -46.94 -19.82 18.00
C LEU A 6 -46.25 -19.42 16.68
N LEU A 7 -47.02 -18.93 15.70
CA LEU A 7 -46.49 -18.41 14.43
C LEU A 7 -45.72 -17.09 14.61
N ILE A 8 -46.13 -16.24 15.55
CA ILE A 8 -45.38 -15.02 15.91
C ILE A 8 -44.06 -15.36 16.61
N LEU A 9 -44.00 -16.46 17.40
CA LEU A 9 -42.75 -16.89 18.03
C LEU A 9 -41.75 -17.50 17.02
N ILE A 10 -42.24 -18.26 16.04
CA ILE A 10 -41.39 -18.78 14.95
C ILE A 10 -40.93 -17.63 14.04
N GLY A 11 -41.81 -16.65 13.78
CA GLY A 11 -41.49 -15.43 13.03
C GLY A 11 -40.50 -14.50 13.73
N PHE A 12 -40.50 -14.41 15.07
CA PHE A 12 -39.49 -13.66 15.83
C PHE A 12 -38.19 -14.44 16.02
N SER A 13 -38.19 -15.78 15.99
CA SER A 13 -36.96 -16.59 16.08
C SER A 13 -36.12 -16.56 14.79
N LEU A 14 -36.75 -16.27 13.64
CA LEU A 14 -36.07 -16.06 12.36
C LEU A 14 -35.52 -14.63 12.18
N CYS A 15 -35.88 -13.69 13.05
CA CYS A 15 -35.34 -12.33 13.08
C CYS A 15 -34.24 -12.12 14.14
N MET A 16 -33.87 -13.16 14.91
CA MET A 16 -32.82 -13.11 15.94
C MET A 16 -31.56 -13.93 15.59
N PHE A 17 -31.49 -14.49 14.37
CA PHE A 17 -30.29 -15.12 13.80
C PHE A 17 -29.90 -14.51 12.44
N SER A 18 -30.23 -13.25 12.22
CA SER A 18 -29.69 -12.46 11.11
C SER A 18 -28.93 -11.26 11.68
N CYS A 19 -27.87 -11.53 12.44
CA CYS A 19 -26.64 -10.76 12.19
C CYS A 19 -26.14 -11.24 10.82
N SER A 20 -26.72 -10.71 9.75
CA SER A 20 -25.85 -10.29 8.66
C SER A 20 -25.28 -8.99 9.20
N ASP A 21 -24.05 -8.95 9.71
CA ASP A 21 -22.88 -8.97 8.84
C ASP A 21 -23.31 -8.64 7.42
N ASP A 22 -23.78 -7.41 7.27
CA ASP A 22 -23.81 -6.71 5.99
C ASP A 22 -22.34 -6.41 5.59
N ASP A 23 -21.50 -7.45 5.63
CA ASP A 23 -20.28 -7.60 4.82
C ASP A 23 -20.76 -7.86 3.37
N THR A 24 -21.54 -6.92 2.82
CA THR A 24 -21.73 -6.82 1.37
C THR A 24 -20.55 -6.10 0.70
N THR A 25 -19.55 -5.70 1.49
CA THR A 25 -18.18 -5.63 0.99
C THR A 25 -17.68 -7.06 0.88
N THR A 26 -17.39 -7.53 -0.34
CA THR A 26 -16.61 -8.76 -0.53
C THR A 26 -15.37 -8.62 0.34
N SER A 27 -15.33 -9.31 1.48
CA SER A 27 -14.28 -9.11 2.47
C SER A 27 -12.94 -9.43 1.83
N LEU A 28 -12.19 -8.38 1.45
CA LEU A 28 -10.82 -8.50 0.96
C LEU A 28 -9.84 -8.77 2.12
N LYS A 29 -10.36 -9.05 3.33
CA LYS A 29 -9.62 -9.29 4.58
C LYS A 29 -8.76 -10.58 4.55
N ASP A 30 -8.88 -11.42 3.53
CA ASP A 30 -8.08 -12.65 3.42
C ASP A 30 -7.64 -12.94 1.98
N THR A 31 -7.69 -11.95 1.08
CA THR A 31 -7.17 -12.11 -0.27
C THR A 31 -5.65 -12.09 -0.27
N ASN A 32 -5.04 -12.96 -1.09
CA ASN A 32 -3.61 -12.92 -1.35
C ASN A 32 -3.35 -12.82 -2.87
N PRO A 33 -2.57 -11.83 -3.33
CA PRO A 33 -2.05 -10.67 -2.61
C PRO A 33 -3.15 -9.69 -2.15
N ILE A 34 -2.83 -8.83 -1.19
CA ILE A 34 -3.65 -7.68 -0.79
C ILE A 34 -3.20 -6.47 -1.60
N TYR A 35 -4.14 -5.70 -2.16
CA TYR A 35 -3.82 -4.55 -2.99
C TYR A 35 -4.33 -3.24 -2.38
N PHE A 36 -3.53 -2.19 -2.52
CA PHE A 36 -3.86 -0.82 -2.15
C PHE A 36 -3.53 0.10 -3.30
N SER A 37 -4.35 1.14 -3.49
CA SER A 37 -4.09 2.17 -4.48
C SER A 37 -4.55 3.53 -3.99
N PHE A 38 -3.74 4.52 -4.30
CA PHE A 38 -4.05 5.92 -4.25
C PHE A 38 -4.05 6.45 -5.69
N GLY A 39 -5.03 7.26 -6.08
CA GLY A 39 -5.23 7.69 -7.47
C GLY A 39 -5.33 9.20 -7.63
N GLU A 40 -4.92 9.96 -6.62
CA GLU A 40 -4.84 11.42 -6.68
C GLU A 40 -3.37 11.84 -6.78
N SER A 41 -3.09 13.12 -7.03
CA SER A 41 -1.72 13.66 -7.05
C SER A 41 -1.31 14.10 -5.65
N LEU A 42 -0.02 13.93 -5.36
CA LEU A 42 0.62 14.36 -4.12
C LEU A 42 1.91 15.11 -4.45
N GLU A 43 1.91 16.41 -4.18
CA GLU A 43 3.11 17.24 -4.30
C GLU A 43 3.95 17.08 -3.03
N LEU A 44 5.17 16.54 -3.15
CA LEU A 44 6.12 16.42 -2.03
C LEU A 44 7.00 17.66 -1.93
N ASP A 45 7.41 18.20 -3.08
CA ASP A 45 8.10 19.47 -3.26
C ASP A 45 7.90 20.00 -4.69
N ASP A 46 8.46 21.18 -5.01
CA ASP A 46 8.34 21.84 -6.32
C ASP A 46 8.93 20.99 -7.49
N GLU A 47 9.73 19.97 -7.20
CA GLU A 47 10.47 19.14 -8.16
C GLU A 47 10.00 17.67 -8.17
N LEU A 48 9.12 17.27 -7.24
CA LEU A 48 8.63 15.90 -7.07
C LEU A 48 7.13 15.87 -6.81
N GLU A 49 6.39 15.51 -7.85
CA GLU A 49 4.96 15.23 -7.80
C GLU A 49 4.74 13.73 -7.94
N ILE A 50 4.08 13.12 -6.97
CA ILE A 50 3.67 11.72 -7.01
C ILE A 50 2.27 11.64 -7.57
N GLU A 51 2.11 10.93 -8.68
CA GLU A 51 0.79 10.53 -9.16
C GLU A 51 0.64 9.03 -8.94
N ASN A 52 -0.47 8.60 -8.35
CA ASN A 52 -0.82 7.18 -8.30
C ASN A 52 0.22 6.27 -7.61
N ILE A 53 -0.06 5.90 -6.36
CA ILE A 53 0.70 4.88 -5.63
C ILE A 53 -0.11 3.59 -5.59
N GLN A 54 0.49 2.48 -5.98
CA GLN A 54 -0.11 1.15 -5.86
C GLN A 54 0.82 0.22 -5.10
N ILE A 55 0.22 -0.60 -4.23
CA ILE A 55 0.96 -1.50 -3.34
C ILE A 55 0.31 -2.87 -3.43
N SER A 56 1.10 -3.91 -3.58
CA SER A 56 0.67 -5.27 -3.25
C SER A 56 1.48 -5.82 -2.10
N PHE A 57 0.79 -6.50 -1.20
CA PHE A 57 1.40 -7.31 -0.17
C PHE A 57 0.97 -8.76 -0.34
N ASP A 58 1.92 -9.61 -0.70
CA ASP A 58 1.76 -11.07 -0.73
C ASP A 58 2.31 -11.65 0.58
N HIS A 59 1.40 -11.99 1.49
CA HIS A 59 1.73 -12.53 2.81
C HIS A 59 2.10 -14.01 2.78
N VAL A 60 1.86 -14.71 1.66
CA VAL A 60 2.26 -16.11 1.49
C VAL A 60 3.70 -16.21 1.01
N SER A 61 4.08 -15.33 0.07
CA SER A 61 5.45 -15.28 -0.45
C SER A 61 6.36 -14.25 0.24
N ASN A 62 5.84 -13.53 1.25
CA ASN A 62 6.54 -12.47 1.97
C ASN A 62 7.12 -11.42 1.02
N LYS A 63 6.28 -10.85 0.16
CA LYS A 63 6.69 -9.82 -0.79
C LYS A 63 5.83 -8.58 -0.68
N LEU A 64 6.48 -7.43 -0.62
CA LEU A 64 5.84 -6.13 -0.77
C LEU A 64 6.32 -5.53 -2.10
N ARG A 65 5.38 -5.14 -2.96
CA ARG A 65 5.68 -4.43 -4.21
C ARG A 65 4.99 -3.09 -4.20
N VAL A 66 5.73 -2.03 -4.53
CA VAL A 66 5.24 -0.66 -4.65
C VAL A 66 5.49 -0.20 -6.07
N VAL A 67 4.45 0.32 -6.71
CA VAL A 67 4.54 1.00 -7.99
C VAL A 67 4.02 2.41 -7.82
N SER A 68 4.79 3.41 -8.27
CA SER A 68 4.43 4.81 -8.21
C SER A 68 4.66 5.47 -9.56
N GLN A 69 3.71 6.29 -10.02
CA GLN A 69 3.99 7.28 -11.05
C GLN A 69 4.57 8.52 -10.36
N LEU A 70 5.60 9.11 -10.94
CA LEU A 70 6.27 10.29 -10.40
C LEU A 70 6.56 11.25 -11.55
N LYS A 71 6.51 12.54 -11.26
CA LYS A 71 7.02 13.58 -12.13
C LYS A 71 8.20 14.22 -11.41
N THR A 72 9.35 14.19 -12.06
CA THR A 72 10.62 14.60 -11.46
C THR A 72 11.54 15.21 -12.51
N ASP A 73 12.44 16.11 -12.10
CA ASP A 73 13.50 16.60 -12.98
C ASP A 73 14.67 15.60 -12.99
N ILE A 74 15.11 15.21 -14.20
CA ILE A 74 16.31 14.41 -14.39
C ILE A 74 17.33 15.29 -15.11
N GLU A 75 18.54 15.39 -14.54
CA GLU A 75 19.62 16.23 -15.08
C GLU A 75 19.74 16.10 -16.61
N GLY A 76 19.55 17.22 -17.31
CA GLY A 76 19.65 17.30 -18.78
C GLY A 76 18.40 16.85 -19.56
N SER A 77 17.34 16.41 -18.90
CA SER A 77 16.07 15.99 -19.53
C SER A 77 14.86 16.85 -19.15
N GLY A 78 14.97 17.69 -18.12
CA GLY A 78 13.87 18.50 -17.60
C GLY A 78 12.86 17.65 -16.84
N ASN A 79 11.71 18.27 -16.49
CA ASN A 79 10.61 17.59 -15.84
C ASN A 79 10.06 16.44 -16.69
N VAL A 80 10.26 15.21 -16.22
CA VAL A 80 9.86 13.98 -16.89
C VAL A 80 8.94 13.13 -16.02
N SER A 81 8.07 12.43 -16.72
CA SER A 81 7.11 11.47 -16.19
C SER A 81 7.75 10.09 -16.10
N VAL A 82 7.85 9.54 -14.90
CA VAL A 82 8.49 8.24 -14.63
C VAL A 82 7.58 7.30 -13.84
N VAL A 83 7.85 6.01 -13.95
CA VAL A 83 7.25 4.95 -13.16
C VAL A 83 8.36 4.31 -12.34
N PHE A 84 8.22 4.39 -11.02
CA PHE A 84 9.04 3.66 -10.07
C PHE A 84 8.35 2.34 -9.71
N ASP A 85 9.06 1.22 -9.79
CA ASP A 85 8.57 -0.11 -9.42
C ASP A 85 9.61 -0.79 -8.55
N ALA A 86 9.26 -1.05 -7.30
CA ALA A 86 10.12 -1.69 -6.33
C ALA A 86 9.44 -2.92 -5.71
N THR A 87 10.21 -3.98 -5.51
CA THR A 87 9.80 -5.20 -4.82
C THR A 87 10.80 -5.50 -3.70
N LEU A 88 10.29 -5.59 -2.48
CA LEU A 88 11.02 -5.99 -1.28
C LEU A 88 10.64 -7.43 -0.91
N ASN A 89 11.67 -8.26 -0.65
CA ASN A 89 11.49 -9.58 -0.07
C ASN A 89 11.55 -9.44 1.46
N LEU A 90 10.40 -9.59 2.10
CA LEU A 90 10.26 -9.54 3.55
C LEU A 90 10.82 -10.82 4.17
N THR A 91 11.39 -10.72 5.37
CA THR A 91 11.87 -11.90 6.10
C THR A 91 10.74 -12.59 6.84
N SER A 92 9.75 -11.82 7.31
CA SER A 92 8.53 -12.37 7.86
C SER A 92 7.33 -11.43 7.71
N SER A 93 6.15 -12.03 7.82
CA SER A 93 4.92 -11.32 8.05
C SER A 93 4.05 -12.08 9.03
N SER A 94 3.24 -11.35 9.78
CA SER A 94 2.29 -11.91 10.74
C SER A 94 0.99 -11.11 10.69
N LYS A 95 -0.12 -11.79 11.00
CA LYS A 95 -1.44 -11.20 11.12
C LYS A 95 -1.95 -11.48 12.53
N SER A 96 -2.30 -10.45 13.29
CA SER A 96 -3.09 -10.64 14.50
C SER A 96 -4.59 -10.61 14.19
N ASP A 97 -5.43 -10.77 15.20
CA ASP A 97 -6.88 -10.53 15.08
C ASP A 97 -7.14 -9.12 14.49
N ASP A 98 -8.27 -8.97 13.79
CA ASP A 98 -8.71 -7.73 13.13
C ASP A 98 -7.86 -7.22 11.94
N TYR A 99 -7.23 -8.11 11.16
CA TYR A 99 -6.51 -7.75 9.92
C TYR A 99 -5.30 -6.83 10.13
N LYS A 100 -4.77 -6.82 11.34
CA LYS A 100 -3.56 -6.10 11.73
C LYS A 100 -2.33 -6.88 11.29
N TYR A 101 -1.77 -6.50 10.16
CA TYR A 101 -0.53 -7.09 9.69
C TYR A 101 0.69 -6.39 10.24
N THR A 102 1.70 -7.18 10.57
CA THR A 102 3.05 -6.72 10.83
C THR A 102 3.97 -7.35 9.80
N ILE A 103 4.78 -6.52 9.13
CA ILE A 103 5.81 -6.97 8.18
C ILE A 103 7.19 -6.63 8.71
N GLN A 104 8.15 -7.48 8.39
CA GLN A 104 9.53 -7.33 8.83
C GLN A 104 10.48 -7.61 7.67
N ALA A 105 11.49 -6.76 7.56
CA ALA A 105 12.65 -6.97 6.71
C ALA A 105 13.90 -6.83 7.57
N ASP A 106 14.57 -7.95 7.83
CA ASP A 106 15.83 -7.95 8.57
C ASP A 106 16.98 -7.44 7.70
N SER A 107 18.06 -7.01 8.34
CA SER A 107 19.33 -6.71 7.68
C SER A 107 19.76 -7.88 6.79
N GLY A 108 20.05 -7.58 5.52
CA GLY A 108 20.35 -8.55 4.48
C GLY A 108 19.15 -9.02 3.65
N ALA A 109 17.91 -8.63 4.01
CA ALA A 109 16.75 -8.79 3.14
C ALA A 109 16.99 -8.10 1.79
N THR A 110 16.54 -8.71 0.70
CA THR A 110 16.83 -8.20 -0.65
C THR A 110 15.67 -7.41 -1.23
N TYR A 111 15.98 -6.38 -2.00
CA TYR A 111 15.00 -5.67 -2.81
C TYR A 111 15.49 -5.49 -4.24
N SER A 112 14.55 -5.29 -5.15
CA SER A 112 14.80 -4.87 -6.53
C SER A 112 13.96 -3.63 -6.84
N GLN A 113 14.49 -2.71 -7.61
CA GLN A 113 13.80 -1.50 -8.03
C GLN A 113 14.08 -1.18 -9.50
N SER A 114 13.19 -0.45 -10.13
CA SER A 114 13.37 0.05 -11.48
C SER A 114 12.71 1.41 -11.61
N LEU A 115 13.28 2.24 -12.48
CA LEU A 115 12.73 3.52 -12.85
C LEU A 115 12.58 3.51 -14.37
N GLN A 116 11.40 3.87 -14.86
CA GLN A 116 11.10 3.80 -16.29
C GLN A 116 10.46 5.11 -16.73
N LEU A 117 10.79 5.61 -17.92
CA LEU A 117 10.00 6.67 -18.53
C LEU A 117 8.57 6.16 -18.74
N ALA A 118 7.58 6.89 -18.22
CA ALA A 118 6.17 6.52 -18.39
C ALA A 118 5.81 6.44 -19.89
N ALA A 119 6.39 7.34 -20.68
CA ALA A 119 6.36 7.24 -22.14
C ALA A 119 7.30 6.12 -22.62
N GLY A 120 6.72 4.98 -23.00
CA GLY A 120 7.43 3.89 -23.67
C GLY A 120 8.16 2.91 -22.76
N CYS A 121 8.10 3.08 -21.44
CA CYS A 121 8.66 2.16 -20.43
C CYS A 121 10.14 1.84 -20.63
N LEU A 122 10.90 2.87 -21.00
CA LEU A 122 12.34 2.78 -21.15
C LEU A 122 12.99 2.88 -19.78
N ASN A 123 13.80 1.89 -19.42
CA ASN A 123 14.55 1.90 -18.16
C ASN A 123 15.48 3.12 -18.10
N LEU A 124 15.39 3.82 -16.98
CA LEU A 124 16.32 4.84 -16.54
C LEU A 124 17.23 4.22 -15.49
N THR A 125 18.51 4.59 -15.54
CA THR A 125 19.51 4.13 -14.57
C THR A 125 20.18 5.38 -14.01
N PRO A 126 19.62 5.95 -12.91
CA PRO A 126 20.13 7.18 -12.30
C PRO A 126 21.60 7.06 -11.89
N ASP A 127 21.99 5.87 -11.41
CA ASP A 127 23.35 5.56 -11.03
C ASP A 127 23.68 4.06 -11.26
N PRO A 128 24.97 3.67 -11.26
CA PRO A 128 25.39 2.29 -11.51
C PRO A 128 24.96 1.24 -10.47
N GLY A 129 24.52 1.65 -9.27
CA GLY A 129 24.03 0.77 -8.19
C GLY A 129 22.51 0.66 -8.15
N PHE A 130 21.80 1.46 -8.94
CA PHE A 130 20.35 1.48 -8.99
C PHE A 130 19.81 0.19 -9.61
N GLY A 131 19.02 -0.57 -8.85
CA GLY A 131 18.26 -1.70 -9.41
C GLY A 131 18.04 -2.87 -8.48
N ALA A 132 18.99 -3.15 -7.59
CA ALA A 132 18.84 -4.17 -6.56
C ALA A 132 19.75 -3.85 -5.38
N GLY A 133 19.32 -4.23 -4.18
CA GLY A 133 20.09 -3.97 -2.97
C GLY A 133 19.68 -4.87 -1.81
N ILE A 134 20.26 -4.55 -0.66
CA ILE A 134 19.95 -5.19 0.61
C ILE A 134 19.57 -4.14 1.65
N VAL A 135 18.60 -4.49 2.48
CA VAL A 135 18.24 -3.72 3.66
C VAL A 135 19.43 -3.74 4.63
N GLN A 136 19.85 -2.58 5.12
CA GLN A 136 21.05 -2.49 5.97
C GLN A 136 20.74 -2.69 7.46
N GLU A 137 19.53 -2.30 7.90
CA GLU A 137 19.08 -2.40 9.30
C GLU A 137 17.70 -3.04 9.39
N ASP A 138 17.41 -3.71 10.50
CA ASP A 138 16.12 -4.36 10.70
C ASP A 138 14.99 -3.31 10.73
N ILE A 139 13.97 -3.50 9.88
CA ILE A 139 12.81 -2.61 9.82
C ILE A 139 11.54 -3.43 10.04
N VAL A 140 10.70 -2.95 10.96
CA VAL A 140 9.40 -3.52 11.27
C VAL A 140 8.32 -2.47 11.01
N TYR A 141 7.29 -2.85 10.26
CA TYR A 141 6.10 -2.04 10.06
C TYR A 141 4.88 -2.77 10.66
N GLU A 142 4.55 -2.39 11.90
CA GLU A 142 3.45 -2.95 12.67
C GLU A 142 2.10 -2.34 12.30
N ASN A 143 1.06 -3.16 12.34
CA ASN A 143 -0.33 -2.74 12.08
C ASN A 143 -0.49 -1.90 10.80
N PHE A 144 0.26 -2.24 9.76
CA PHE A 144 0.41 -1.37 8.59
C PHE A 144 -0.87 -1.24 7.76
N VAL A 145 -1.85 -2.12 8.02
CA VAL A 145 -3.20 -2.04 7.46
C VAL A 145 -4.17 -1.64 8.55
N GLN A 146 -4.92 -0.57 8.31
CA GLN A 146 -5.82 0.06 9.26
C GLN A 146 -7.24 0.10 8.71
N TRP A 147 -8.25 -0.03 9.57
CA TRP A 147 -9.67 0.12 9.20
C TRP A 147 -10.13 1.57 9.42
N ASP A 148 -10.84 2.13 8.44
CA ASP A 148 -11.53 3.40 8.59
C ASP A 148 -13.05 3.17 8.66
N ASP A 149 -13.65 3.45 9.83
CA ASP A 149 -15.10 3.33 10.04
C ASP A 149 -15.91 4.28 9.16
N SER A 150 -15.38 5.48 8.85
CA SER A 150 -16.09 6.49 8.07
C SER A 150 -16.16 6.13 6.57
N ALA A 151 -15.12 5.46 6.07
CA ALA A 151 -15.06 4.98 4.69
C ALA A 151 -15.50 3.51 4.55
N ALA A 152 -15.71 2.81 5.68
CA ALA A 152 -15.92 1.37 5.77
C ALA A 152 -14.91 0.57 4.93
N LYS A 153 -13.62 0.91 5.07
CA LYS A 153 -12.57 0.43 4.17
C LYS A 153 -11.20 0.37 4.84
N TYR A 154 -10.40 -0.63 4.46
CA TYR A 154 -9.01 -0.70 4.88
C TYR A 154 -8.11 0.26 4.10
N TYR A 155 -7.07 0.77 4.74
CA TYR A 155 -6.06 1.63 4.15
C TYR A 155 -4.66 1.37 4.73
N ILE A 156 -3.64 1.84 4.00
CA ILE A 156 -2.28 2.04 4.50
C ILE A 156 -2.08 3.54 4.72
N SER A 157 -1.45 3.90 5.83
CA SER A 157 -1.06 5.28 6.09
C SER A 157 0.08 5.69 5.17
N THR A 158 -0.13 6.71 4.32
CA THR A 158 0.88 7.20 3.39
C THR A 158 2.12 7.70 4.12
N SER A 159 1.96 8.37 5.26
CA SER A 159 3.08 8.85 6.06
C SER A 159 3.97 7.71 6.55
N GLU A 160 3.38 6.68 7.15
CA GLU A 160 4.10 5.51 7.65
C GLU A 160 4.75 4.71 6.52
N LEU A 161 4.08 4.59 5.37
CA LEU A 161 4.67 3.94 4.20
C LEU A 161 5.89 4.70 3.67
N ILE A 162 5.82 6.03 3.54
CA ILE A 162 6.95 6.84 3.08
C ILE A 162 8.13 6.67 4.04
N ILE A 163 7.88 6.70 5.36
CA ILE A 163 8.91 6.47 6.38
C ILE A 163 9.55 5.09 6.21
N PHE A 164 8.71 4.05 6.03
CA PHE A 164 9.18 2.69 5.78
C PHE A 164 10.04 2.61 4.52
N MET A 165 9.59 3.21 3.41
CA MET A 165 10.35 3.22 2.15
C MET A 165 11.67 4.01 2.26
N LEU A 166 11.68 5.14 2.96
CA LEU A 166 12.89 5.92 3.17
C LEU A 166 13.90 5.18 4.04
N GLY A 167 13.45 4.50 5.11
CA GLY A 167 14.33 3.67 5.93
C GLY A 167 14.99 2.51 5.16
N LEU A 168 14.34 2.00 4.11
CA LEU A 168 14.93 0.97 3.24
C LEU A 168 16.05 1.52 2.34
N VAL A 169 15.96 2.79 1.94
CA VAL A 169 16.87 3.44 0.98
C VAL A 169 18.01 4.18 1.69
N ASP A 170 17.72 4.80 2.83
CA ASP A 170 18.68 5.45 3.73
C ASP A 170 18.52 4.88 5.15
N PRO A 171 19.36 3.92 5.56
CA PRO A 171 19.27 3.29 6.88
C PRO A 171 19.52 4.27 8.04
N GLY A 172 20.15 5.42 7.79
CA GLY A 172 20.32 6.48 8.79
C GLY A 172 19.05 7.32 8.99
N PHE A 173 18.02 7.12 8.16
CA PHE A 173 16.75 7.82 8.26
C PHE A 173 15.90 7.27 9.40
N THR A 174 15.97 7.92 10.55
CA THR A 174 15.04 7.69 11.67
C THR A 174 14.26 8.95 11.95
N LEU A 175 12.92 8.86 12.01
CA LEU A 175 12.12 9.95 12.55
C LEU A 175 12.03 9.83 14.07
N PRO A 176 12.17 10.94 14.82
CA PRO A 176 11.94 10.90 16.26
C PRO A 176 10.50 10.45 16.58
N PRO A 177 10.27 9.64 17.62
CA PRO A 177 8.93 9.19 17.97
C PRO A 177 7.95 10.37 18.15
N GLY A 178 6.81 10.31 17.47
CA GLY A 178 5.76 11.35 17.55
C GLY A 178 6.03 12.60 16.72
N VAL A 179 7.09 12.64 15.92
CA VAL A 179 7.30 13.69 14.91
C VAL A 179 6.56 13.28 13.64
N ASP A 180 5.49 14.02 13.32
CA ASP A 180 4.94 14.00 11.97
C ASP A 180 5.90 14.77 11.06
N PRO A 181 6.52 14.14 10.06
CA PRO A 181 7.39 14.82 9.08
C PRO A 181 6.60 15.79 8.16
N GLY A 182 5.32 16.03 8.45
CA GLY A 182 4.41 16.82 7.61
C GLY A 182 3.64 15.95 6.63
N PHE A 183 3.62 14.64 6.84
CA PHE A 183 2.96 13.66 5.97
C PHE A 183 1.57 13.25 6.50
N GLY A 184 1.18 13.64 7.72
CA GLY A 184 -0.14 13.36 8.28
C GLY A 184 -1.31 14.01 7.53
N GLN A 185 -1.02 15.00 6.68
CA GLN A 185 -1.97 15.61 5.74
C GLN A 185 -2.11 14.82 4.43
N TYR A 186 -1.27 13.81 4.21
CA TYR A 186 -1.32 13.02 2.99
C TYR A 186 -2.49 12.04 2.97
N PRO A 187 -3.12 11.87 1.81
CA PRO A 187 -4.31 11.04 1.67
C PRO A 187 -4.00 9.58 1.97
N LYS A 188 -5.00 8.84 2.44
CA LYS A 188 -4.90 7.41 2.75
C LYS A 188 -4.78 6.57 1.46
N ILE A 189 -3.99 5.50 1.50
CA ILE A 189 -3.88 4.55 0.38
C ILE A 189 -4.90 3.43 0.60
N TRP A 190 -6.02 3.50 -0.11
CA TRP A 190 -7.16 2.63 0.14
C TRP A 190 -6.96 1.24 -0.45
N GLN A 191 -7.47 0.23 0.23
CA GLN A 191 -7.56 -1.14 -0.30
C GLN A 191 -8.31 -1.15 -1.64
N THR A 192 -7.94 -2.00 -2.58
CA THR A 192 -8.62 -2.09 -3.86
C THR A 192 -8.75 -3.53 -4.32
N SER A 193 -9.77 -3.81 -5.12
CA SER A 193 -9.89 -5.07 -5.84
C SER A 193 -9.17 -4.93 -7.17
N GLY A 194 -8.09 -5.67 -7.41
CA GLY A 194 -7.35 -5.58 -8.67
C GLY A 194 -5.97 -6.21 -8.62
N SER A 195 -5.10 -5.76 -9.51
CA SER A 195 -3.67 -6.05 -9.53
C SER A 195 -2.88 -4.74 -9.56
N ILE A 196 -1.62 -4.78 -9.16
CA ILE A 196 -0.71 -3.65 -9.41
C ILE A 196 -0.42 -3.58 -10.90
N LYS A 197 -0.52 -2.39 -11.45
CA LYS A 197 -0.16 -2.09 -12.84
C LYS A 197 1.32 -1.82 -12.95
N GLY A 198 2.00 -2.45 -13.91
CA GLY A 198 3.36 -2.05 -14.29
C GLY A 198 3.34 -0.81 -15.20
N CYS A 199 4.52 -0.32 -15.59
CA CYS A 199 4.64 0.87 -16.44
C CYS A 199 3.79 0.77 -17.72
N SER A 200 3.74 -0.39 -18.39
CA SER A 200 2.99 -0.56 -19.65
C SER A 200 1.47 -0.48 -19.50
N GLU A 201 0.98 -0.54 -18.26
CA GLU A 201 -0.45 -0.54 -17.92
C GLU A 201 -0.91 0.77 -17.27
N LEU A 202 0.05 1.61 -16.88
CA LEU A 202 -0.20 2.94 -16.32
C LEU A 202 -0.44 3.96 -17.45
N PRO A 203 -1.20 5.04 -17.17
CA PRO A 203 -1.31 6.15 -18.10
C PRO A 203 0.07 6.72 -18.45
N THR A 204 0.29 7.04 -19.72
CA THR A 204 1.54 7.66 -20.18
C THR A 204 1.57 9.17 -19.97
N LEU A 205 0.42 9.78 -19.65
CA LEU A 205 0.24 11.21 -19.44
C LEU A 205 -0.29 11.44 -18.03
N PHE A 206 0.27 12.48 -17.40
CA PHE A 206 -0.06 13.01 -16.09
C PHE A 206 -1.17 14.07 -16.27
N ASN A 207 -2.09 14.23 -15.31
CA ASN A 207 -3.28 15.10 -15.44
C ASN A 207 -3.05 16.49 -14.86
#